data_AF-A0A7V8NNZ1-F1
#
_entry.id   AF-A0A7V8NNZ1-F1
#
_cell.length_a   1.000
_cell.length_b   1.000
_cell.length_c   1.000
_cell.angle_alpha   90.00
_cell.angle_beta   90.00
_cell.angle_gamma   90.00
#
_symmetry.space_group_name_H-M   'P 1'
#
loop_
_entity.id
_entity.type
_entity.pdbx_description
1 polymer ?
#
loop_
_entity_poly.entity_id
_entity_poly.type
_entity_poly.pdbx_seq_one_letter_code
_entity_poly.pdbx_strand_id
1 'polypeptide(L)'
;MTRGNAAFGDLGRNVPQVREPFEQDWDFFVTKNFPFAERYGVQFRADFFNLFNHANFQITNTTFGTAPFGIYDTTYGNPRIVQLSLQFHF
;
A
#
# COMPACT_ATOMS: atom_id res chain seq x y z
N MET A 1 -47.69 24.08 -3.55
CA MET A 1 -47.12 22.95 -2.80
C MET A 1 -46.43 22.02 -3.78
N THR A 2 -45.14 22.20 -4.03
CA THR A 2 -44.36 21.31 -4.90
C THR A 2 -43.82 20.20 -4.03
N ARG A 3 -44.41 19.01 -4.12
CA ARG A 3 -43.99 17.83 -3.36
C ARG A 3 -42.57 17.46 -3.81
N GLY A 4 -41.60 17.62 -2.90
CA GLY A 4 -40.27 17.06 -3.11
C GLY A 4 -40.39 15.54 -3.19
N ASN A 5 -40.14 14.98 -4.37
CA ASN A 5 -39.92 13.55 -4.53
C ASN A 5 -38.57 13.22 -3.88
N ALA A 6 -38.60 12.94 -2.57
CA ALA A 6 -37.53 12.17 -1.96
C ALA A 6 -37.70 10.73 -2.47
N ALA A 7 -37.01 10.40 -3.55
CA ALA A 7 -36.88 9.00 -3.95
C ALA A 7 -36.18 8.28 -2.79
N PHE A 8 -36.86 7.32 -2.16
CA PHE A 8 -36.22 6.40 -1.25
C PHE A 8 -35.15 5.66 -2.06
N GLY A 9 -33.87 5.81 -1.68
CA GLY A 9 -32.79 5.06 -2.29
C GLY A 9 -32.88 3.58 -1.90
N ASP A 10 -32.66 2.68 -2.85
CA ASP A 10 -32.60 1.23 -2.65
C ASP A 10 -31.17 0.71 -2.38
N LEU A 11 -30.22 1.64 -2.21
CA LEU A 11 -28.82 1.33 -1.99
C LEU A 11 -28.63 0.59 -0.66
N GLY A 12 -27.99 -0.58 -0.73
CA GLY A 12 -27.63 -1.36 0.46
C GLY A 12 -26.67 -0.60 1.38
N ARG A 13 -26.67 -0.94 2.68
CA ARG A 13 -25.81 -0.32 3.70
C ARG A 13 -24.31 -0.34 3.34
N ASN A 14 -23.87 -1.37 2.62
CA ASN A 14 -22.49 -1.51 2.13
C ASN A 14 -22.51 -1.56 0.60
N VAL A 15 -21.68 -0.73 -0.05
CA VAL A 15 -21.54 -0.69 -1.51
C VAL A 15 -20.09 -1.05 -1.84
N PRO A 16 -19.78 -2.33 -2.13
CA PRO A 16 -18.41 -2.79 -2.37
C PRO A 16 -17.67 -2.01 -3.47
N GLN A 17 -18.41 -1.46 -4.45
CA GLN A 17 -17.87 -0.67 -5.56
C GLN A 17 -17.34 0.72 -5.13
N VAL A 18 -17.66 1.16 -3.90
CA VAL A 18 -17.18 2.43 -3.33
C VAL A 18 -16.16 2.17 -2.22
N ARG A 19 -15.95 0.90 -1.87
CA ARG A 19 -14.96 0.50 -0.87
C ARG A 19 -13.67 0.16 -1.57
N GLU A 20 -12.56 0.65 -1.05
CA GLU A 20 -11.23 0.25 -1.52
C GLU A 20 -11.02 -1.26 -1.32
N PRO A 21 -10.21 -1.91 -2.19
CA PRO A 21 -9.82 -3.30 -2.03
C PRO A 21 -9.03 -3.50 -0.75
N PHE A 22 -8.79 -4.77 -0.43
CA PHE A 22 -7.85 -5.09 0.64
C PHE A 22 -6.43 -4.75 0.20
N GLU A 23 -5.67 -4.10 1.08
CA GLU A 23 -4.26 -3.76 0.89
C GLU A 23 -3.38 -4.81 1.56
N GLN A 24 -2.32 -5.26 0.87
CA GLN A 24 -1.34 -6.22 1.37
C GLN A 24 0.08 -5.72 1.14
N ASP A 25 0.69 -5.23 2.20
CA ASP A 25 2.09 -4.82 2.21
C ASP A 25 2.92 -5.67 3.17
N TRP A 26 4.10 -6.06 2.69
CA TRP A 26 5.02 -6.93 3.40
C TRP A 26 6.40 -6.30 3.41
N ASP A 27 6.71 -5.58 4.49
CA ASP A 27 8.02 -4.98 4.68
C ASP A 27 8.91 -5.87 5.53
N PHE A 28 10.14 -6.05 5.07
CA PHE A 28 11.09 -6.97 5.68
C PHE A 28 12.48 -6.36 5.69
N PHE A 29 13.24 -6.65 6.74
CA PHE A 29 14.65 -6.32 6.78
C PHE A 29 15.45 -7.46 7.38
N VAL A 30 16.69 -7.58 6.93
CA VAL A 30 17.66 -8.50 7.51
C VAL A 30 18.96 -7.75 7.76
N THR A 31 19.53 -7.97 8.94
CA THR A 31 20.77 -7.35 9.37
C THR A 31 21.73 -8.43 9.84
N LYS A 32 22.99 -8.33 9.44
CA LYS A 32 24.08 -9.20 9.90
C LYS A 32 25.27 -8.36 10.36
N ASN A 33 25.70 -8.62 11.59
CA ASN A 33 26.95 -8.08 12.12
C ASN A 33 28.10 -9.05 11.82
N PHE A 34 29.19 -8.51 11.28
CA PHE A 34 30.45 -9.19 10.99
C PHE A 34 31.54 -8.58 11.89
N PRO A 35 31.79 -9.15 13.08
CA PRO A 35 32.97 -8.79 13.85
C PRO A 35 34.21 -9.32 13.13
N PHE A 36 35.23 -8.48 12.95
CA PHE A 36 36.48 -8.90 12.28
C PHE A 36 37.74 -8.61 13.10
N ALA A 37 37.69 -7.72 14.09
CA ALA A 37 38.71 -7.54 15.11
C ALA A 37 38.07 -7.08 16.42
N GLU A 38 38.82 -7.06 17.52
CA GLU A 38 38.30 -6.87 18.89
C GLU A 38 37.29 -5.72 19.02
N ARG A 39 37.67 -4.52 18.55
CA ARG A 39 36.80 -3.33 18.56
C ARG A 39 36.14 -3.02 17.22
N TYR A 40 36.53 -3.74 16.15
CA TYR A 40 36.09 -3.41 14.79
C TYR A 40 35.06 -4.40 14.25
N GLY A 41 33.98 -3.85 13.69
CA GLY A 41 32.91 -4.63 13.10
C GLY A 41 32.30 -3.94 11.89
N VAL A 42 31.58 -4.70 11.09
CA VAL A 42 30.76 -4.19 9.99
C VAL A 42 29.35 -4.74 10.14
N GLN A 43 28.34 -3.89 10.03
CA GLN A 43 26.95 -4.28 9.91
C GLN A 43 26.50 -4.12 8.47
N PHE A 44 26.00 -5.21 7.89
CA PHE A 44 25.30 -5.20 6.62
C PHE A 44 23.80 -5.31 6.87
N ARG A 45 23.01 -4.45 6.22
CA ARG A 45 21.56 -4.47 6.30
C ARG A 45 20.96 -4.41 4.91
N ALA A 46 19.95 -5.25 4.67
CA ALA A 46 19.12 -5.22 3.49
C ALA A 46 17.66 -4.99 3.91
N ASP A 47 17.07 -3.92 3.39
CA ASP A 47 15.68 -3.52 3.60
C ASP A 47 14.89 -3.79 2.32
N PHE A 48 13.73 -4.43 2.46
CA PHE A 48 12.80 -4.80 1.40
C PHE A 48 11.45 -4.18 1.71
N PHE A 49 11.02 -3.25 0.87
CA PHE A 49 9.65 -2.74 0.88
C PHE A 49 8.86 -3.46 -0.19
N ASN A 50 7.65 -3.93 0.15
CA ASN A 50 6.85 -4.79 -0.71
C ASN A 50 7.63 -6.06 -1.14
N LEU A 51 8.00 -6.89 -0.17
CA LEU A 51 8.82 -8.10 -0.31
C LEU A 51 8.35 -9.03 -1.44
N PHE A 52 7.03 -9.25 -1.53
CA PHE A 52 6.42 -10.11 -2.54
C PHE A 52 6.06 -9.40 -3.85
N ASN A 53 6.33 -8.10 -3.96
CA ASN A 53 5.94 -7.27 -5.10
C ASN A 53 4.42 -7.38 -5.40
N HIS A 54 3.59 -7.36 -4.36
CA HIS A 54 2.14 -7.36 -4.47
C HIS A 54 1.65 -5.96 -4.88
N ALA A 55 0.75 -5.88 -5.86
CA ALA A 55 0.18 -4.62 -6.32
C ALA A 55 -1.15 -4.37 -5.59
N ASN A 56 -1.22 -3.27 -4.84
CA ASN A 56 -2.46 -2.80 -4.25
C ASN A 56 -3.17 -1.90 -5.27
N PHE A 57 -4.45 -2.13 -5.52
CA PHE A 57 -5.25 -1.32 -6.45
C PHE A 57 -6.11 -0.32 -5.69
N GLN A 58 -6.32 0.86 -6.26
CA GLN A 58 -7.17 1.90 -5.70
C GLN A 58 -8.16 2.44 -6.73
N ILE A 59 -9.24 3.06 -6.24
CA ILE A 59 -10.26 3.72 -7.06
C ILE A 59 -9.95 5.21 -7.03
N THR A 60 -9.56 5.82 -8.15
CA THR A 60 -9.30 7.27 -8.18
C THR A 60 -10.58 8.09 -8.33
N ASN A 61 -11.64 7.53 -8.92
CA ASN A 61 -12.93 8.23 -9.08
C ASN A 61 -14.05 7.65 -8.20
N THR A 62 -14.37 8.37 -7.13
CA THR A 62 -15.46 8.07 -6.19
C THR A 62 -16.71 8.92 -6.42
N THR A 63 -16.78 9.70 -7.52
CA THR A 63 -17.91 10.58 -7.83
C THR A 63 -19.04 9.81 -8.51
N PHE A 64 -20.15 9.68 -7.79
CA PHE A 64 -21.36 9.02 -8.28
C PHE A 64 -21.91 9.69 -9.55
N GLY A 65 -22.37 8.88 -10.51
CA GLY A 65 -22.94 9.35 -11.78
C GLY A 65 -21.92 9.65 -12.88
N THR A 66 -20.62 9.47 -12.63
CA THR A 66 -19.57 9.56 -13.65
C THR A 66 -19.27 8.20 -14.26
N ALA A 67 -18.84 8.16 -15.53
CA ALA A 67 -18.55 6.91 -16.24
C ALA A 67 -17.50 6.00 -15.55
N PRO A 68 -16.43 6.51 -14.93
CA PRO A 68 -15.44 5.67 -14.25
C PRO A 68 -15.73 5.43 -12.76
N PHE A 69 -16.95 5.70 -12.28
CA PHE A 69 -17.30 5.46 -10.88
C PHE A 69 -17.12 3.99 -10.48
N GLY A 70 -16.33 3.75 -9.43
CA GLY A 70 -16.11 2.41 -8.86
C GLY A 70 -15.15 1.52 -9.66
N ILE A 71 -14.37 2.09 -10.59
CA ILE A 71 -13.35 1.38 -11.37
C ILE A 71 -11.99 1.49 -10.67
N TYR A 72 -11.28 0.36 -10.56
CA TYR A 72 -9.87 0.33 -10.14
C TYR A 72 -8.97 0.63 -11.34
N ASP A 73 -8.44 1.84 -11.40
CA ASP A 73 -7.68 2.35 -12.55
C ASP A 73 -6.22 2.65 -12.24
N THR A 74 -5.83 2.63 -10.97
CA THR A 74 -4.46 2.90 -10.53
C THR A 74 -4.01 1.92 -9.44
N THR A 75 -2.70 1.82 -9.28
CA THR A 75 -2.08 1.14 -8.14
C THR A 75 -1.76 2.14 -7.04
N TYR A 76 -1.83 1.68 -5.80
CA TYR A 76 -1.42 2.40 -4.60
C TYR A 76 -0.08 1.84 -4.08
N GLY A 77 0.74 2.72 -3.49
CA GLY A 77 2.04 2.37 -2.96
C GLY A 77 3.16 2.25 -4.00
N ASN A 78 4.33 1.84 -3.54
CA ASN A 78 5.51 1.67 -4.37
C ASN A 78 5.66 0.22 -4.85
N PRO A 79 6.19 0.00 -6.07
CA PRO A 79 6.72 -1.31 -6.45
C PRO A 79 7.80 -1.76 -5.48
N ARG A 80 8.21 -3.04 -5.54
CA ARG A 80 9.26 -3.56 -4.64
C ARG A 80 10.52 -2.69 -4.69
N ILE A 81 10.93 -2.20 -3.53
CA ILE A 81 12.17 -1.45 -3.34
C ILE A 81 13.10 -2.28 -2.46
N VAL A 82 14.36 -2.40 -2.89
CA VAL A 82 15.43 -3.02 -2.10
C VAL A 82 16.48 -1.97 -1.82
N GLN A 83 16.82 -1.79 -0.55
CA GLN A 83 17.86 -0.87 -0.10
C GLN A 83 18.93 -1.65 0.66
N LEU A 84 20.20 -1.32 0.37
CA LEU A 84 21.35 -1.94 1.01
C LEU A 84 22.10 -0.86 1.79
N SER A 85 22.47 -1.17 3.02
CA SER A 85 23.30 -0.30 3.84
C SER A 85 24.45 -1.08 4.49
N LEU A 86 25.57 -0.37 4.64
CA LEU A 86 26.77 -0.87 5.28
C LEU A 86 27.20 0.14 6.34
N GLN A 87 27.38 -0.33 7.57
CA GLN A 87 27.84 0.50 8.69
C GLN A 87 29.11 -0.09 9.28
N PHE A 88 30.09 0.77 9.54
CA PHE A 88 31.34 0.42 10.20
C PHE A 88 31.29 0.76 11.69
N HIS A 89 31.78 -0.15 12.53
CA HIS A 89 31.87 -0.02 13.99
C HIS A 89 33.34 -0.05 14.41
N PHE A 90 33.75 0.82 15.34
CA PHE A 90 35.13 0.97 15.82
C PHE A 90 35.21 1.29 17.32
#